data_AF-A0A1L9X2L1-F1
#
_entry.id   AF-A0A1L9X2L1-F1
#
_cell.length_a   1.000
_cell.length_b   1.000
_cell.length_c   1.000
_cell.angle_alpha   90.00
_cell.angle_beta   90.00
_cell.angle_gamma   90.00
#
_symmetry.space_group_name_H-M   'P 1'
#
loop_
_entity.id
_entity.type
_entity.pdbx_description
1 polymer ?
#
loop_
_entity_poly.entity_id
_entity_poly.type
_entity_poly.pdbx_seq_one_letter_code
_entity_poly.pdbx_strand_id
1 'polypeptide(L)'
;MASSRTPSALLLLPIRRSFPSSVCGSLSRPITTTTPTLPVLSRAATLTQTHLSSRHGLPRNQIRHSSHSPLGAASAAPARKKVTLQTLRGMYKRGEPITMLTAHDFPSGHVAEAAGMDMVLVGDSLAMVALGMEDTSEIVMEEMLLHCRSVARAVKGAFTVADLPMGSYEVSPEQALQSAIRIVKEGRVQGVKIEGGEEMAPTIQRITQAGIPVVGHVGLTPQRQHSLGGFRVQGKSTAGALRLLRDARAVQEAGAFMIVVEAVPAEIAAIVTQKLRVPTIGIGAGNGCSGQVLVQIDMTGNFPPGRFLPKFVKKYADVWGEAIKGIEQYRDEVKSRAYPSEEYTYAIPKEELAEFERIVEEGQDNQKR
;
A
#
# COMPACT_ATOMS: atom_id res chain seq x y z
N MET A 1 -51.21 -2.21 44.89
CA MET A 1 -50.10 -1.34 45.32
C MET A 1 -49.06 -1.38 44.20
N ALA A 2 -49.15 -0.57 43.14
CA ALA A 2 -48.93 0.88 43.00
C ALA A 2 -47.44 1.30 42.94
N SER A 3 -47.15 2.18 41.96
CA SER A 3 -45.88 2.84 41.55
C SER A 3 -44.98 1.98 40.66
N SER A 4 -44.81 2.18 39.34
CA SER A 4 -44.65 3.37 38.47
C SER A 4 -43.36 4.17 38.69
N ARG A 5 -42.52 4.23 37.64
CA ARG A 5 -41.72 5.40 37.20
C ARG A 5 -41.10 5.13 35.82
N THR A 6 -41.37 6.06 34.91
CA THR A 6 -40.89 6.23 33.53
C THR A 6 -39.49 6.85 33.48
N PRO A 7 -38.84 6.86 32.29
CA PRO A 7 -37.93 7.95 31.94
C PRO A 7 -38.42 8.74 30.71
N SER A 8 -38.20 10.05 30.80
CA SER A 8 -38.63 11.12 29.89
C SER A 8 -37.92 11.11 28.53
N ALA A 9 -38.70 11.44 27.50
CA ALA A 9 -38.24 11.88 26.19
C ALA A 9 -37.74 13.33 26.26
N LEU A 10 -36.61 13.62 25.61
CA LEU A 10 -36.12 14.99 25.39
C LEU A 10 -36.27 15.34 23.91
N LEU A 11 -37.06 16.39 23.68
CA LEU A 11 -37.48 16.96 22.40
C LEU A 11 -36.41 17.97 21.94
N LEU A 12 -35.87 17.83 20.72
CA LEU A 12 -35.02 18.84 20.07
C LEU A 12 -35.73 19.36 18.81
N LEU A 13 -36.13 20.64 18.87
CA LEU A 13 -36.74 21.42 17.79
C LEU A 13 -35.65 21.93 16.81
N PRO A 14 -35.97 22.09 15.51
CA PRO A 14 -35.03 22.52 14.49
C PRO A 14 -34.98 24.05 14.36
N ILE A 15 -33.77 24.61 14.21
CA ILE A 15 -33.56 26.01 13.84
C ILE A 15 -33.45 26.10 12.31
N ARG A 16 -34.46 26.74 11.68
CA ARG A 16 -34.39 27.29 10.32
C ARG A 16 -33.74 28.68 10.38
N ARG A 17 -32.77 28.97 9.52
CA ARG A 17 -32.52 30.32 9.01
C ARG A 17 -32.14 30.30 7.52
N SER A 18 -32.59 31.37 6.88
CA SER A 18 -32.87 31.61 5.47
C SER A 18 -31.72 32.25 4.69
N PHE A 19 -31.80 32.14 3.36
CA PHE A 19 -31.02 32.82 2.32
C PHE A 19 -31.05 34.36 2.40
N PRO A 20 -30.13 35.04 1.68
CA PRO A 20 -30.57 35.70 0.45
C PRO A 20 -29.63 35.53 -0.76
N SER A 21 -30.17 35.97 -1.90
CA SER A 21 -29.77 35.78 -3.30
C SER A 21 -29.12 37.00 -3.96
N SER A 22 -28.37 36.74 -5.06
CA SER A 22 -27.97 37.66 -6.18
C SER A 22 -26.93 38.74 -5.84
N VAL A 23 -26.00 39.15 -6.71
CA VAL A 23 -26.19 39.78 -8.04
C VAL A 23 -24.96 39.59 -8.96
N CYS A 24 -25.25 39.61 -10.26
CA CYS A 24 -24.42 39.61 -11.46
C CYS A 24 -23.39 40.78 -11.57
N GLY A 25 -22.30 40.59 -12.31
CA GLY A 25 -21.37 41.67 -12.64
C GLY A 25 -20.25 41.25 -13.60
N SER A 26 -20.57 41.21 -14.90
CA SER A 26 -19.60 41.18 -16.01
C SER A 26 -18.76 42.48 -16.07
N LEU A 27 -17.50 42.42 -16.52
CA LEU A 27 -16.82 43.44 -17.35
C LEU A 27 -15.39 42.99 -17.72
N SER A 28 -14.83 43.64 -18.72
CA SER A 28 -14.03 43.03 -19.79
C SER A 28 -12.67 43.74 -19.97
N ARG A 29 -11.59 42.96 -20.21
CA ARG A 29 -10.34 43.28 -20.99
C ARG A 29 -9.44 44.47 -20.52
N PRO A 30 -8.20 44.65 -21.04
CA PRO A 30 -7.35 43.82 -21.93
C PRO A 30 -5.88 43.61 -21.45
N ILE A 31 -5.14 42.89 -22.29
CA ILE A 31 -3.71 42.55 -22.31
C ILE A 31 -2.82 43.78 -22.61
N THR A 32 -1.62 43.83 -21.99
CA THR A 32 -0.47 44.54 -22.58
C THR A 32 0.84 43.79 -22.33
N THR A 33 1.52 43.48 -23.42
CA THR A 33 2.87 42.92 -23.57
C THR A 33 3.94 44.00 -23.39
N THR A 34 5.09 43.65 -22.81
CA THR A 34 6.36 44.37 -23.05
C THR A 34 7.56 43.46 -22.76
N THR A 35 8.29 43.11 -23.82
CA THR A 35 9.68 42.63 -23.82
C THR A 35 10.66 43.80 -23.70
N PRO A 36 11.90 43.55 -23.25
CA PRO A 36 13.01 44.21 -23.92
C PRO A 36 14.16 43.26 -24.30
N THR A 37 14.80 43.65 -25.40
CA THR A 37 15.90 43.05 -26.15
C THR A 37 17.28 43.30 -25.53
N LEU A 38 18.21 42.39 -25.85
CA LEU A 38 19.65 42.36 -25.56
C LEU A 38 20.43 43.56 -26.13
N PRO A 39 21.71 43.71 -25.73
CA PRO A 39 22.75 43.79 -26.76
C PRO A 39 23.92 42.81 -26.55
N VAL A 40 24.44 42.37 -27.70
CA VAL A 40 25.63 41.54 -27.90
C VAL A 40 26.88 42.41 -27.80
N LEU A 41 27.93 41.92 -27.14
CA LEU A 41 29.31 42.36 -27.41
C LEU A 41 30.29 41.19 -27.32
N SER A 42 30.96 40.97 -28.44
CA SER A 42 32.01 40.00 -28.70
C SER A 42 33.34 40.45 -28.10
N ARG A 43 34.10 39.51 -27.51
CA ARG A 43 35.57 39.46 -27.67
C ARG A 43 36.13 38.10 -27.26
N ALA A 44 36.83 37.48 -28.20
CA ALA A 44 37.69 36.32 -27.99
C ALA A 44 39.01 36.74 -27.31
N ALA A 45 39.49 35.94 -26.35
CA ALA A 45 40.87 35.95 -25.90
C ALA A 45 41.29 34.53 -25.51
N THR A 46 42.47 34.16 -25.98
CA THR A 46 43.03 32.81 -26.08
C THR A 46 43.81 32.41 -24.83
N LEU A 47 43.68 31.14 -24.44
CA LEU A 47 44.55 30.26 -23.62
C LEU A 47 45.58 30.85 -22.65
N THR A 48 45.45 30.44 -21.38
CA THR A 48 46.58 29.86 -20.61
C THR A 48 46.06 28.80 -19.64
N GLN A 49 46.44 27.54 -19.85
CA GLN A 49 46.34 26.48 -18.85
C GLN A 49 47.33 26.77 -17.73
N THR A 50 46.83 27.10 -16.53
CA THR A 50 47.62 27.06 -15.30
C THR A 50 47.21 25.81 -14.52
N HIS A 51 48.15 24.87 -14.40
CA HIS A 51 48.08 23.76 -13.46
C HIS A 51 47.84 24.31 -12.04
N LEU A 52 46.63 24.15 -11.50
CA LEU A 52 46.40 24.28 -10.06
C LEU A 52 46.51 22.90 -9.42
N SER A 53 47.55 22.75 -8.61
CA SER A 53 47.79 21.64 -7.70
C SER A 53 46.56 21.33 -6.84
N SER A 54 46.29 20.04 -6.67
CA SER A 54 45.21 19.49 -5.85
C SER A 54 45.27 20.04 -4.42
N ARG A 55 44.42 21.02 -4.12
CA ARG A 55 44.11 21.37 -2.73
C ARG A 55 43.17 20.32 -2.17
N HIS A 56 43.57 19.73 -1.05
CA HIS A 56 42.76 18.83 -0.24
C HIS A 56 41.35 19.39 -0.08
N GLY A 57 40.38 18.68 -0.65
CA GLY A 57 38.97 18.98 -0.44
C GLY A 57 38.66 18.82 1.04
N LEU A 58 38.19 19.89 1.66
CA LEU A 58 37.54 19.83 2.97
C LEU A 58 36.48 18.73 2.96
N PRO A 59 36.34 17.93 4.04
CA PRO A 59 35.31 16.91 4.09
C PRO A 59 33.98 17.61 3.87
N ARG A 60 33.33 17.27 2.75
CA ARG A 60 31.99 17.75 2.41
C ARG A 60 31.10 17.32 3.56
N ASN A 61 30.74 18.29 4.41
CA ASN A 61 29.98 18.06 5.64
C ASN A 61 28.71 17.32 5.24
N GLN A 62 28.70 16.01 5.45
CA GLN A 62 27.60 15.17 5.03
C GLN A 62 26.51 15.47 6.04
N ILE A 63 25.54 16.31 5.66
CA ILE A 63 24.40 16.64 6.50
C ILE A 63 23.67 15.32 6.77
N ARG A 64 23.93 14.73 7.93
CA ARG A 64 23.20 13.58 8.43
C ARG A 64 21.90 14.10 9.00
N HIS A 65 20.79 13.82 8.32
CA HIS A 65 19.45 14.16 8.79
C HIS A 65 18.92 13.18 9.85
N SER A 66 19.62 12.09 10.12
CA SER A 66 19.25 11.09 11.13
C SER A 66 20.46 10.31 11.66
N SER A 67 20.32 9.78 12.88
CA SER A 67 21.25 8.81 13.48
C SER A 67 21.22 7.44 12.78
N HIS A 68 20.14 7.16 12.05
CA HIS A 68 20.01 5.99 11.19
C HIS A 68 20.47 6.34 9.78
N SER A 69 21.26 5.48 9.16
CA SER A 69 21.62 5.66 7.75
C SER A 69 20.35 5.51 6.90
N PRO A 70 20.06 6.41 5.94
CA PRO A 70 19.11 6.09 4.88
C PRO A 70 19.56 4.78 4.23
N LEU A 71 18.62 3.96 3.73
CA LEU A 71 18.95 2.76 2.97
C LEU A 71 20.10 3.12 2.02
N GLY A 72 21.27 2.52 2.24
CA GLY A 72 22.45 2.77 1.43
C GLY A 72 22.07 2.59 -0.03
N ALA A 73 22.68 3.34 -0.95
CA ALA A 73 22.45 3.16 -2.38
C ALA A 73 22.51 1.65 -2.66
N ALA A 74 21.36 1.07 -3.02
CA ALA A 74 21.23 -0.37 -3.13
C ALA A 74 22.39 -0.87 -4.00
N SER A 75 23.08 -1.92 -3.55
CA SER A 75 24.04 -2.64 -4.39
C SER A 75 23.43 -2.76 -5.78
N ALA A 76 24.20 -2.38 -6.81
CA ALA A 76 23.78 -2.21 -8.20
C ALA A 76 23.39 -3.53 -8.87
N ALA A 77 22.49 -4.30 -8.26
CA ALA A 77 21.73 -5.31 -8.95
C ALA A 77 21.00 -4.60 -10.10
N PRO A 78 21.06 -5.16 -11.33
CA PRO A 78 20.43 -4.53 -12.48
C PRO A 78 18.95 -4.31 -12.16
N ALA A 79 18.48 -3.07 -12.30
CA ALA A 79 17.10 -2.71 -12.03
C ALA A 79 16.18 -3.64 -12.83
N ARG A 80 15.39 -4.46 -12.12
CA ARG A 80 14.45 -5.40 -12.73
C ARG A 80 13.56 -4.64 -13.73
N LYS A 81 13.38 -5.21 -14.92
CA LYS A 81 12.50 -4.62 -15.93
C LYS A 81 11.08 -4.49 -15.36
N LYS A 82 10.51 -3.29 -15.49
CA LYS A 82 9.17 -2.99 -15.00
C LYS A 82 8.13 -3.90 -15.64
N VAL A 83 7.29 -4.51 -14.80
CA VAL A 83 6.13 -5.30 -15.22
C VAL A 83 5.05 -4.34 -15.71
N THR A 84 4.51 -4.62 -16.89
CA THR A 84 3.47 -3.82 -17.56
C THR A 84 2.26 -4.69 -17.88
N LEU A 85 1.13 -4.09 -18.26
CA LEU A 85 -0.02 -4.82 -18.78
C LEU A 85 0.35 -5.76 -19.94
N GLN A 86 1.28 -5.34 -20.81
CA GLN A 86 1.78 -6.16 -21.91
C GLN A 86 2.59 -7.36 -21.40
N THR A 87 3.36 -7.17 -20.32
CA THR A 87 4.13 -8.24 -19.68
C THR A 87 3.17 -9.30 -19.12
N LEU A 88 2.18 -8.89 -18.32
CA LEU A 88 1.17 -9.76 -17.72
C LEU A 88 0.34 -10.50 -18.78
N ARG A 89 -0.08 -9.79 -19.85
CA ARG A 89 -0.78 -10.42 -20.98
C ARG A 89 0.12 -11.42 -21.72
N GLY A 90 1.42 -11.14 -21.81
CA GLY A 90 2.39 -12.06 -22.39
C GLY A 90 2.54 -13.33 -21.56
N MET A 91 2.63 -13.22 -20.23
CA MET A 91 2.67 -14.37 -19.32
C MET A 91 1.43 -15.24 -19.47
N TYR A 92 0.24 -14.63 -19.44
CA TYR A 92 -1.02 -15.33 -19.64
C TYR A 92 -1.06 -16.10 -20.97
N LYS A 93 -0.65 -15.47 -22.08
CA LYS A 93 -0.60 -16.13 -23.40
C LYS A 93 0.39 -17.30 -23.47
N ARG A 94 1.45 -17.28 -22.67
CA ARG A 94 2.45 -18.35 -22.58
C ARG A 94 2.09 -19.43 -21.56
N GLY A 95 1.00 -19.25 -20.80
CA GLY A 95 0.67 -20.13 -19.68
C GLY A 95 1.65 -20.02 -18.50
N GLU A 96 2.37 -18.91 -18.40
CA GLU A 96 3.28 -18.62 -17.29
C GLU A 96 2.47 -18.05 -16.11
N PRO A 97 2.46 -18.70 -14.92
CA PRO A 97 1.65 -18.24 -13.80
C PRO A 97 2.08 -16.87 -13.29
N ILE A 98 1.10 -15.99 -13.06
CA ILE A 98 1.34 -14.64 -12.53
C ILE A 98 1.41 -14.69 -11.01
N THR A 99 2.48 -14.17 -10.43
CA THR A 99 2.64 -14.04 -8.98
C THR A 99 2.16 -12.68 -8.49
N MET A 100 1.14 -12.69 -7.63
CA MET A 100 0.66 -11.50 -6.93
C MET A 100 0.81 -11.69 -5.43
N LEU A 101 1.23 -10.64 -4.72
CA LEU A 101 1.35 -10.66 -3.27
C LEU A 101 0.84 -9.35 -2.70
N THR A 102 0.19 -9.38 -1.54
CA THR A 102 -0.16 -8.12 -0.88
C THR A 102 1.07 -7.44 -0.27
N ALA A 103 1.03 -6.12 -0.17
CA ALA A 103 1.95 -5.34 0.65
C ALA A 103 1.19 -4.16 1.26
N HIS A 104 1.58 -3.72 2.44
CA HIS A 104 0.88 -2.66 3.18
C HIS A 104 1.81 -1.49 3.52
N ASP A 105 3.12 -1.66 3.51
CA ASP A 105 4.07 -0.61 3.87
C ASP A 105 5.38 -0.72 3.09
N PHE A 106 6.32 0.16 3.43
CA PHE A 106 7.61 0.21 2.77
C PHE A 106 8.43 -1.09 2.97
N PRO A 107 8.61 -1.63 4.19
CA PRO A 107 9.28 -2.93 4.38
C PRO A 107 8.62 -4.09 3.63
N SER A 108 7.31 -4.28 3.75
CA SER A 108 6.58 -5.36 3.04
C SER A 108 6.71 -5.26 1.53
N GLY A 109 6.56 -4.04 0.99
CA GLY A 109 6.75 -3.77 -0.44
C GLY A 109 8.19 -4.02 -0.89
N HIS A 110 9.18 -3.72 -0.05
CA HIS A 110 10.59 -3.94 -0.37
C HIS A 110 10.91 -5.44 -0.46
N VAL A 111 10.38 -6.24 0.47
CA VAL A 111 10.52 -7.70 0.43
C VAL A 111 9.83 -8.29 -0.81
N ALA A 112 8.63 -7.81 -1.16
CA ALA A 112 7.91 -8.27 -2.35
C ALA A 112 8.66 -7.94 -3.66
N GLU A 113 9.23 -6.73 -3.75
CA GLU A 113 10.07 -6.31 -4.88
C GLU A 113 11.34 -7.16 -4.98
N ALA A 114 12.06 -7.33 -3.87
CA ALA A 114 13.29 -8.13 -3.81
C ALA A 114 13.05 -9.61 -4.15
N ALA A 115 11.89 -10.15 -3.76
CA ALA A 115 11.46 -11.51 -4.09
C ALA A 115 11.02 -11.70 -5.55
N GLY A 116 10.95 -10.62 -6.35
CA GLY A 116 10.64 -10.72 -7.76
C GLY A 116 9.15 -10.92 -8.08
N MET A 117 8.22 -10.47 -7.21
CA MET A 117 6.77 -10.58 -7.48
C MET A 117 6.36 -9.85 -8.76
N ASP A 118 5.49 -10.44 -9.59
CA ASP A 118 5.03 -9.78 -10.82
C ASP A 118 4.08 -8.62 -10.53
N MET A 119 3.23 -8.80 -9.51
CA MET A 119 2.26 -7.82 -9.06
C MET A 119 2.30 -7.65 -7.54
N VAL A 120 2.08 -6.41 -7.11
CA VAL A 120 1.87 -6.08 -5.70
C VAL A 120 0.50 -5.44 -5.54
N LEU A 121 -0.29 -6.00 -4.62
CA LEU A 121 -1.62 -5.49 -4.27
C LEU A 121 -1.55 -4.77 -2.91
N VAL A 122 -1.85 -3.47 -2.89
CA VAL A 122 -2.19 -2.78 -1.65
C VAL A 122 -3.66 -3.05 -1.37
N GLY A 123 -3.91 -4.15 -0.67
CA GLY A 123 -5.27 -4.67 -0.44
C GLY A 123 -5.87 -4.14 0.85
N ASP A 124 -7.18 -3.95 0.87
CA ASP A 124 -7.95 -3.54 2.05
C ASP A 124 -7.86 -4.54 3.23
N SER A 125 -7.43 -5.78 2.97
CA SER A 125 -6.98 -6.76 3.98
C SER A 125 -5.99 -6.18 5.01
N LEU A 126 -5.28 -5.10 4.67
CA LEU A 126 -4.42 -4.35 5.60
C LEU A 126 -5.17 -3.81 6.82
N ALA A 127 -6.48 -3.57 6.71
CA ALA A 127 -7.35 -3.22 7.83
C ALA A 127 -7.15 -4.19 8.99
N MET A 128 -7.26 -5.49 8.70
CA MET A 128 -7.14 -6.54 9.70
C MET A 128 -5.68 -6.87 10.01
N VAL A 129 -4.84 -7.03 8.98
CA VAL A 129 -3.50 -7.61 9.17
C VAL A 129 -2.44 -6.60 9.59
N ALA A 130 -2.66 -5.30 9.35
CA ALA A 130 -1.71 -4.23 9.64
C ALA A 130 -2.28 -3.17 10.59
N LEU A 131 -3.58 -2.88 10.55
CA LEU A 131 -4.23 -1.87 11.41
C LEU A 131 -4.97 -2.47 12.60
N GLY A 132 -5.18 -3.80 12.63
CA GLY A 132 -5.84 -4.49 13.75
C GLY A 132 -7.35 -4.23 13.85
N MET A 133 -7.97 -3.78 12.76
CA MET A 133 -9.43 -3.62 12.64
C MET A 133 -10.14 -4.98 12.64
N GLU A 134 -11.41 -5.00 13.00
CA GLU A 134 -12.20 -6.24 13.06
C GLU A 134 -12.47 -6.80 11.66
N ASP A 135 -12.70 -5.92 10.68
CA ASP A 135 -12.88 -6.30 9.28
C ASP A 135 -12.44 -5.22 8.28
N THR A 136 -12.54 -5.52 6.98
CA THR A 136 -12.11 -4.62 5.91
C THR A 136 -13.09 -3.49 5.61
N SER A 137 -14.25 -3.43 6.27
CA SER A 137 -15.24 -2.37 6.07
C SER A 137 -14.90 -1.08 6.83
N GLU A 138 -14.05 -1.18 7.86
CA GLU A 138 -13.62 -0.04 8.68
C GLU A 138 -12.62 0.88 7.98
N ILE A 139 -11.86 0.35 7.02
CA ILE A 139 -10.76 1.09 6.39
C ILE A 139 -11.27 2.20 5.47
N VAL A 140 -10.69 3.39 5.63
CA VAL A 140 -11.07 4.56 4.82
C VAL A 140 -10.07 4.83 3.70
N MET A 141 -10.51 5.63 2.72
CA MET A 141 -9.69 6.04 1.57
C MET A 141 -8.34 6.65 1.98
N GLU A 142 -8.30 7.46 3.04
CA GLU A 142 -7.06 8.13 3.46
C GLU A 142 -6.01 7.16 4.00
N GLU A 143 -6.44 6.09 4.66
CA GLU A 143 -5.56 5.00 5.12
C GLU A 143 -5.03 4.22 3.93
N MET A 144 -5.91 3.85 2.99
CA MET A 144 -5.49 3.21 1.73
C MET A 144 -4.43 4.04 1.00
N LEU A 145 -4.64 5.36 0.90
CA LEU A 145 -3.69 6.27 0.26
C LEU A 145 -2.33 6.35 0.99
N LEU A 146 -2.33 6.33 2.32
CA LEU A 146 -1.11 6.27 3.12
C LEU A 146 -0.30 5.01 2.80
N HIS A 147 -0.95 3.85 2.84
CA HIS A 147 -0.32 2.56 2.57
C HIS A 147 0.15 2.45 1.11
N CYS A 148 -0.65 2.95 0.15
CA CYS A 148 -0.25 3.03 -1.25
C CYS A 148 1.04 3.83 -1.44
N ARG A 149 1.14 5.04 -0.85
CA ARG A 149 2.36 5.85 -0.93
C ARG A 149 3.56 5.15 -0.30
N SER A 150 3.33 4.43 0.80
CA SER A 150 4.38 3.67 1.49
C SER A 150 4.95 2.56 0.60
N VAL A 151 4.07 1.73 0.03
CA VAL A 151 4.44 0.63 -0.88
C VAL A 151 5.06 1.15 -2.18
N ALA A 152 4.51 2.21 -2.77
CA ALA A 152 5.03 2.79 -4.01
C ALA A 152 6.45 3.38 -3.88
N ARG A 153 6.90 3.71 -2.66
CA ARG A 153 8.29 4.09 -2.40
C ARG A 153 9.23 2.89 -2.52
N ALA A 154 8.79 1.69 -2.15
CA ALA A 154 9.59 0.47 -2.19
C ALA A 154 9.54 -0.25 -3.55
N VAL A 155 8.34 -0.43 -4.11
CA VAL A 155 8.10 -1.24 -5.31
C VAL A 155 8.38 -0.42 -6.57
N LYS A 156 9.29 -0.90 -7.42
CA LYS A 156 9.76 -0.20 -8.64
C LYS A 156 9.60 -1.04 -9.91
N GLY A 157 9.71 -2.36 -9.78
CA GLY A 157 9.61 -3.32 -10.88
C GLY A 157 8.22 -3.93 -11.00
N ALA A 158 7.62 -4.41 -9.90
CA ALA A 158 6.32 -5.08 -9.94
C ALA A 158 5.18 -4.15 -10.39
N PHE A 159 4.12 -4.71 -10.99
CA PHE A 159 2.93 -3.94 -11.34
C PHE A 159 2.07 -3.71 -10.09
N THR A 160 1.94 -2.46 -9.65
CA THR A 160 1.21 -2.12 -8.42
C THR A 160 -0.25 -1.82 -8.68
N VAL A 161 -1.14 -2.45 -7.91
CA VAL A 161 -2.57 -2.15 -7.85
C VAL A 161 -2.98 -1.91 -6.41
N ALA A 162 -4.06 -1.16 -6.20
CA ALA A 162 -4.62 -0.98 -4.87
C ALA A 162 -6.14 -1.14 -4.87
N ASP A 163 -6.69 -1.59 -3.75
CA ASP A 163 -8.13 -1.68 -3.59
C ASP A 163 -8.80 -0.30 -3.55
N LEU A 164 -10.00 -0.24 -4.12
CA LEU A 164 -10.98 0.75 -3.70
C LEU A 164 -11.67 0.22 -2.43
N PRO A 165 -11.58 0.93 -1.28
CA PRO A 165 -12.24 0.49 -0.05
C PRO A 165 -13.76 0.61 -0.18
N MET A 166 -14.49 -0.16 0.64
CA MET A 166 -15.95 -0.13 0.65
C MET A 166 -16.49 1.30 0.84
N GLY A 167 -17.56 1.63 0.13
CA GLY A 167 -18.20 2.95 0.14
C GLY A 167 -17.57 3.98 -0.81
N SER A 168 -16.45 3.64 -1.46
CA SER A 168 -15.75 4.54 -2.37
C SER A 168 -16.10 4.35 -3.85
N TYR A 169 -16.89 3.33 -4.21
CA TYR A 169 -17.18 3.01 -5.61
C TYR A 169 -18.60 2.50 -5.90
N GLU A 170 -19.40 2.27 -4.86
CA GLU A 170 -20.72 1.64 -4.94
C GLU A 170 -21.85 2.66 -5.18
N VAL A 171 -21.63 3.95 -4.89
CA VAL A 171 -22.68 4.98 -5.02
C VAL A 171 -22.96 5.29 -6.50
N SER A 172 -21.90 5.46 -7.31
CA SER A 172 -22.02 5.67 -8.75
C SER A 172 -20.71 5.41 -9.50
N PRO A 173 -20.77 5.14 -10.83
CA PRO A 173 -19.58 5.08 -11.67
C PRO A 173 -18.71 6.35 -11.61
N GLU A 174 -19.32 7.53 -11.45
CA GLU A 174 -18.61 8.81 -11.31
C GLU A 174 -17.83 8.89 -9.99
N GLN A 175 -18.45 8.49 -8.87
CA GLN A 175 -17.76 8.43 -7.58
C GLN A 175 -16.57 7.47 -7.65
N ALA A 176 -16.78 6.28 -8.20
CA ALA A 176 -15.76 5.27 -8.34
C ALA A 176 -14.57 5.76 -9.18
N LEU A 177 -14.84 6.50 -10.27
CA LEU A 177 -13.79 7.13 -11.06
C LEU A 177 -13.01 8.18 -10.26
N GLN A 178 -13.68 9.02 -9.49
CA GLN A 178 -12.99 9.99 -8.62
C GLN A 178 -12.06 9.28 -7.63
N SER A 179 -12.55 8.24 -6.96
CA SER A 179 -11.77 7.40 -6.05
C SER A 179 -10.58 6.74 -6.75
N ALA A 180 -10.78 6.16 -7.93
CA ALA A 180 -9.70 5.54 -8.70
C ALA A 180 -8.63 6.55 -9.14
N ILE A 181 -9.02 7.76 -9.53
CA ILE A 181 -8.08 8.85 -9.84
C ILE A 181 -7.24 9.20 -8.62
N ARG A 182 -7.84 9.29 -7.43
CA ARG A 182 -7.11 9.55 -6.19
C ARG A 182 -6.10 8.45 -5.89
N ILE A 183 -6.52 7.18 -5.91
CA ILE A 183 -5.64 6.04 -5.67
C ILE A 183 -4.44 6.03 -6.63
N VAL A 184 -4.65 6.26 -7.92
CA VAL A 184 -3.56 6.31 -8.90
C VAL A 184 -2.64 7.52 -8.68
N LYS A 185 -3.19 8.73 -8.53
CA LYS A 185 -2.40 9.97 -8.46
C LYS A 185 -1.73 10.17 -7.11
N GLU A 186 -2.51 10.07 -6.04
CA GLU A 186 -2.05 10.31 -4.66
C GLU A 186 -1.40 9.06 -4.09
N GLY A 187 -1.95 7.87 -4.36
CA GLY A 187 -1.40 6.58 -3.92
C GLY A 187 -0.22 6.09 -4.76
N ARG A 188 -0.04 6.62 -5.97
CA ARG A 188 1.10 6.32 -6.87
C ARG A 188 1.17 4.86 -7.32
N VAL A 189 0.02 4.20 -7.46
CA VAL A 189 -0.11 2.86 -8.03
C VAL A 189 -0.52 2.91 -9.50
N GLN A 190 -0.45 1.78 -10.21
CA GLN A 190 -0.69 1.71 -11.66
C GLN A 190 -2.12 1.33 -12.04
N GLY A 191 -2.94 0.86 -11.10
CA GLY A 191 -4.33 0.49 -11.33
C GLY A 191 -5.07 0.26 -10.02
N VAL A 192 -6.34 -0.12 -10.14
CA VAL A 192 -7.23 -0.36 -8.99
C VAL A 192 -7.83 -1.76 -9.00
N LYS A 193 -8.17 -2.30 -7.83
CA LYS A 193 -8.99 -3.50 -7.67
C LYS A 193 -10.37 -3.11 -7.14
N ILE A 194 -11.42 -3.73 -7.69
CA ILE A 194 -12.83 -3.50 -7.32
C ILE A 194 -13.53 -4.83 -7.15
N GLU A 195 -14.34 -4.95 -6.10
CA GLU A 195 -15.14 -6.13 -5.84
C GLU A 195 -16.54 -6.02 -6.43
N GLY A 196 -17.00 -7.08 -7.07
CA GLY A 196 -18.37 -7.20 -7.57
C GLY A 196 -18.46 -7.89 -8.92
N GLY A 197 -19.67 -8.32 -9.23
CA GLY A 197 -20.01 -9.04 -10.45
C GLY A 197 -20.61 -8.15 -11.52
N GLU A 198 -21.66 -8.66 -12.16
CA GLU A 198 -22.39 -7.97 -13.23
C GLU A 198 -22.87 -6.58 -12.84
N GLU A 199 -23.24 -6.38 -11.57
CA GLU A 199 -23.69 -5.09 -11.04
C GLU A 199 -22.61 -4.00 -11.09
N MET A 200 -21.32 -4.37 -11.06
CA MET A 200 -20.19 -3.42 -11.11
C MET A 200 -19.70 -3.16 -12.53
N ALA A 201 -20.28 -3.79 -13.56
CA ALA A 201 -19.85 -3.60 -14.95
C ALA A 201 -19.90 -2.12 -15.40
N PRO A 202 -20.95 -1.32 -15.11
CA PRO A 202 -20.96 0.11 -15.47
C PRO A 202 -19.82 0.90 -14.79
N THR A 203 -19.54 0.59 -13.53
CA THR A 203 -18.46 1.22 -12.74
C THR A 203 -17.09 0.90 -13.32
N ILE A 204 -16.82 -0.39 -13.60
CA ILE A 204 -15.56 -0.85 -14.18
C ILE A 204 -15.37 -0.21 -15.56
N GLN A 205 -16.41 -0.20 -16.40
CA GLN A 205 -16.35 0.41 -17.73
C GLN A 205 -16.03 1.91 -17.64
N ARG A 206 -16.64 2.63 -16.70
CA ARG A 206 -16.40 4.06 -16.53
C ARG A 206 -14.95 4.38 -16.17
N ILE A 207 -14.33 3.54 -15.33
CA ILE A 207 -12.93 3.68 -14.90
C ILE A 207 -11.97 3.32 -16.02
N THR A 208 -12.22 2.22 -16.72
CA THR A 208 -11.34 1.75 -17.81
C THR A 208 -11.37 2.70 -19.00
N GLN A 209 -12.51 3.30 -19.33
CA GLN A 209 -12.63 4.35 -20.35
C GLN A 209 -11.80 5.62 -20.03
N ALA A 210 -11.53 5.88 -18.75
CA ALA A 210 -10.64 6.97 -18.33
C ALA A 210 -9.14 6.58 -18.41
N GLY A 211 -8.82 5.36 -18.84
CA GLY A 211 -7.46 4.85 -18.99
C GLY A 211 -6.85 4.25 -17.72
N ILE A 212 -7.65 4.03 -16.67
CA ILE A 212 -7.18 3.40 -15.43
C ILE A 212 -7.35 1.88 -15.53
N PRO A 213 -6.27 1.08 -15.40
CA PRO A 213 -6.36 -0.37 -15.38
C PRO A 213 -7.15 -0.87 -14.16
N VAL A 214 -8.08 -1.80 -14.39
CA VAL A 214 -8.91 -2.40 -13.33
C VAL A 214 -8.67 -3.90 -13.24
N VAL A 215 -8.41 -4.36 -12.02
CA VAL A 215 -8.52 -5.77 -11.60
C VAL A 215 -9.93 -5.95 -11.02
N GLY A 216 -10.74 -6.82 -11.62
CA GLY A 216 -12.03 -7.20 -11.02
C GLY A 216 -11.85 -8.23 -9.92
N HIS A 217 -12.80 -8.35 -9.01
CA HIS A 217 -12.81 -9.39 -7.97
C HIS A 217 -14.20 -10.01 -7.84
N VAL A 218 -14.29 -11.31 -8.16
CA VAL A 218 -15.51 -12.13 -8.10
C VAL A 218 -15.32 -13.34 -7.19
N GLY A 219 -16.43 -14.01 -6.83
CA GLY A 219 -16.42 -15.07 -5.83
C GLY A 219 -16.80 -14.50 -4.48
N LEU A 220 -16.07 -14.87 -3.44
CA LEU A 220 -16.23 -14.24 -2.13
C LEU A 220 -15.64 -12.84 -2.19
N THR A 221 -16.45 -11.82 -1.93
CA THR A 221 -16.02 -10.41 -1.88
C THR A 221 -16.07 -9.93 -0.43
N PRO A 222 -14.95 -9.92 0.31
CA PRO A 222 -14.88 -9.61 1.75
C PRO A 222 -15.62 -8.33 2.16
N GLN A 223 -15.60 -7.27 1.34
CA GLN A 223 -16.31 -6.01 1.64
C GLN A 223 -17.82 -6.22 1.77
N ARG A 224 -18.36 -7.29 1.18
CA ARG A 224 -19.78 -7.65 1.24
C ARG A 224 -20.07 -8.80 2.22
N GLN A 225 -19.14 -9.13 3.11
CA GLN A 225 -19.25 -10.29 4.00
C GLN A 225 -20.59 -10.37 4.75
N HIS A 226 -21.12 -9.25 5.25
CA HIS A 226 -22.39 -9.24 5.98
C HIS A 226 -23.57 -9.63 5.10
N SER A 227 -23.59 -9.16 3.85
CA SER A 227 -24.62 -9.54 2.88
C SER A 227 -24.48 -10.99 2.39
N LEU A 228 -23.26 -11.52 2.40
CA LEU A 228 -22.93 -12.90 2.02
C LEU A 228 -23.09 -13.92 3.17
N GLY A 229 -23.38 -13.45 4.38
CA GLY A 229 -23.49 -14.30 5.57
C GLY A 229 -22.14 -14.82 6.08
N GLY A 230 -21.08 -14.03 5.91
CA GLY A 230 -19.70 -14.30 6.30
C GLY A 230 -18.83 -14.85 5.17
N PHE A 231 -17.62 -15.31 5.54
CA PHE A 231 -16.63 -15.86 4.61
C PHE A 231 -16.96 -17.27 4.13
N ARG A 232 -17.97 -17.38 3.24
CA ARG A 232 -18.46 -18.64 2.70
C ARG A 232 -17.92 -18.88 1.29
N VAL A 233 -17.60 -20.15 1.01
CA VAL A 233 -17.22 -20.61 -0.32
C VAL A 233 -18.36 -20.37 -1.32
N GLN A 234 -18.03 -19.77 -2.46
CA GLN A 234 -18.97 -19.45 -3.55
C GLN A 234 -18.94 -20.51 -4.66
N GLY A 235 -19.98 -20.57 -5.49
CA GLY A 235 -20.01 -21.48 -6.64
C GLY A 235 -20.18 -22.97 -6.32
N LYS A 236 -20.70 -23.32 -5.14
CA LYS A 236 -20.93 -24.72 -4.71
C LYS A 236 -22.11 -25.41 -5.39
N SER A 237 -23.05 -24.65 -5.94
CA SER A 237 -24.18 -25.18 -6.70
C SER A 237 -24.05 -24.79 -8.17
N THR A 238 -24.70 -25.53 -9.07
CA THR A 238 -24.73 -25.20 -10.50
C THR A 238 -25.19 -23.77 -10.75
N ALA A 239 -26.25 -23.32 -10.05
CA ALA A 239 -26.73 -21.94 -10.15
C ALA A 239 -25.68 -20.91 -9.67
N GLY A 240 -24.99 -21.20 -8.57
CA GLY A 240 -23.92 -20.34 -8.06
C GLY A 240 -22.71 -20.28 -9.01
N ALA A 241 -22.31 -21.41 -9.60
CA ALA A 241 -21.22 -21.47 -10.56
C ALA A 241 -21.56 -20.74 -11.87
N LEU A 242 -22.80 -20.86 -12.36
CA LEU A 242 -23.30 -20.11 -13.52
C LEU A 242 -23.32 -18.60 -13.25
N ARG A 243 -23.76 -18.19 -12.05
CA ARG A 243 -23.72 -16.77 -11.63
C ARG A 243 -22.28 -16.26 -11.62
N LEU A 244 -21.34 -16.99 -11.01
CA LEU A 244 -19.92 -16.64 -10.98
C LEU A 244 -19.35 -16.45 -12.40
N LEU A 245 -19.65 -17.36 -13.32
CA LEU A 245 -19.18 -17.24 -14.70
C LEU A 245 -19.77 -16.01 -15.41
N ARG A 246 -21.06 -15.70 -15.19
CA ARG A 246 -21.71 -14.50 -15.72
C ARG A 246 -21.05 -13.24 -15.16
N ASP A 247 -20.86 -13.19 -13.85
CA ASP A 247 -20.19 -12.08 -13.16
C ASP A 247 -18.79 -11.83 -13.73
N ALA A 248 -17.98 -12.89 -13.84
CA ALA A 248 -16.63 -12.79 -14.38
C ALA A 248 -16.60 -12.34 -15.85
N ARG A 249 -17.58 -12.79 -16.66
CA ARG A 249 -17.72 -12.31 -18.05
C ARG A 249 -18.12 -10.85 -18.10
N ALA A 250 -19.10 -10.42 -17.32
CA ALA A 250 -19.53 -9.03 -17.28
C ALA A 250 -18.39 -8.09 -16.89
N VAL A 251 -17.63 -8.46 -15.86
CA VAL A 251 -16.41 -7.76 -15.42
C VAL A 251 -15.35 -7.69 -16.52
N GLN A 252 -15.12 -8.78 -17.26
CA GLN A 252 -14.22 -8.79 -18.41
C GLN A 252 -14.71 -7.86 -19.53
N GLU A 253 -15.99 -7.94 -19.91
CA GLU A 253 -16.55 -7.11 -20.99
C GLU A 253 -16.56 -5.62 -20.64
N ALA A 254 -16.66 -5.28 -19.34
CA ALA A 254 -16.49 -3.93 -18.84
C ALA A 254 -15.03 -3.41 -18.96
N GLY A 255 -14.07 -4.26 -19.31
CA GLY A 255 -12.70 -3.87 -19.59
C GLY A 255 -11.70 -4.15 -18.48
N ALA A 256 -12.06 -4.92 -17.45
CA ALA A 256 -11.08 -5.41 -16.48
C ALA A 256 -9.99 -6.22 -17.20
N PHE A 257 -8.71 -5.93 -16.91
CA PHE A 257 -7.59 -6.61 -17.59
C PHE A 257 -7.20 -7.94 -16.92
N MET A 258 -7.72 -8.19 -15.72
CA MET A 258 -7.44 -9.33 -14.86
C MET A 258 -8.59 -9.47 -13.84
N ILE A 259 -8.83 -10.68 -13.36
CA ILE A 259 -9.90 -10.97 -12.39
C ILE A 259 -9.38 -11.83 -11.25
N VAL A 260 -9.53 -11.38 -10.01
CA VAL A 260 -9.35 -12.20 -8.80
C VAL A 260 -10.57 -13.10 -8.63
N VAL A 261 -10.33 -14.37 -8.34
CA VAL A 261 -11.36 -15.38 -8.03
C VAL A 261 -11.09 -15.92 -6.63
N GLU A 262 -11.96 -15.58 -5.68
CA GLU A 262 -11.76 -15.92 -4.26
C GLU A 262 -12.74 -16.97 -3.74
N ALA A 263 -12.21 -17.96 -3.02
CA ALA A 263 -12.95 -19.00 -2.30
C ALA A 263 -14.00 -19.73 -3.17
N VAL A 264 -13.54 -20.26 -4.31
CA VAL A 264 -14.35 -21.01 -5.29
C VAL A 264 -13.80 -22.45 -5.43
N PRO A 265 -14.64 -23.48 -5.60
CA PRO A 265 -14.16 -24.83 -5.92
C PRO A 265 -13.19 -24.84 -7.12
N ALA A 266 -12.11 -25.61 -7.00
CA ALA A 266 -10.98 -25.55 -7.93
C ALA A 266 -11.39 -25.87 -9.38
N GLU A 267 -12.28 -26.84 -9.57
CA GLU A 267 -12.79 -27.26 -10.87
C GLU A 267 -13.62 -26.15 -11.51
N ILE A 268 -14.43 -25.43 -10.73
CA ILE A 268 -15.22 -24.30 -11.21
C ILE A 268 -14.32 -23.14 -11.59
N ALA A 269 -13.34 -22.80 -10.76
CA ALA A 269 -12.38 -21.73 -11.05
C ALA A 269 -11.53 -22.03 -12.30
N ALA A 270 -11.13 -23.29 -12.50
CA ALA A 270 -10.44 -23.73 -13.70
C ALA A 270 -11.31 -23.55 -14.96
N ILE A 271 -12.59 -23.94 -14.90
CA ILE A 271 -13.54 -23.74 -16.01
C ILE A 271 -13.75 -22.26 -16.28
N VAL A 272 -13.94 -21.42 -15.25
CA VAL A 272 -14.06 -19.97 -15.39
C VAL A 272 -12.84 -19.40 -16.09
N THR A 273 -11.63 -19.77 -15.65
CA THR A 273 -10.36 -19.34 -16.24
C THR A 273 -10.27 -19.67 -17.73
N GLN A 274 -10.68 -20.88 -18.14
CA GLN A 274 -10.70 -21.30 -19.54
C GLN A 274 -11.71 -20.54 -20.41
N LYS A 275 -12.79 -20.00 -19.81
CA LYS A 275 -13.85 -19.28 -20.54
C LYS A 275 -13.56 -17.79 -20.68
N LEU A 276 -12.56 -17.26 -19.99
CA LEU A 276 -12.15 -15.86 -20.05
C LEU A 276 -10.99 -15.65 -21.02
N ARG A 277 -10.84 -14.39 -21.45
CA ARG A 277 -9.80 -13.86 -22.35
C ARG A 277 -8.72 -13.07 -21.59
N VAL A 278 -8.95 -12.87 -20.29
CA VAL A 278 -8.06 -12.16 -19.36
C VAL A 278 -7.58 -13.14 -18.28
N PRO A 279 -6.38 -12.94 -17.72
CA PRO A 279 -5.89 -13.80 -16.66
C PRO A 279 -6.78 -13.76 -15.41
N THR A 280 -6.90 -14.91 -14.76
CA THR A 280 -7.50 -15.05 -13.43
C THR A 280 -6.43 -15.21 -12.36
N ILE A 281 -6.60 -14.58 -11.20
CA ILE A 281 -5.73 -14.73 -10.04
C ILE A 281 -6.53 -15.43 -8.94
N GLY A 282 -6.10 -16.63 -8.56
CA GLY A 282 -6.77 -17.42 -7.53
C GLY A 282 -6.34 -17.04 -6.12
N ILE A 283 -7.28 -17.06 -5.18
CA ILE A 283 -7.03 -17.13 -3.75
C ILE A 283 -8.06 -18.07 -3.12
N GLY A 284 -7.62 -19.28 -2.75
CA GLY A 284 -8.54 -20.35 -2.40
C GLY A 284 -9.43 -20.82 -3.56
N ALA A 285 -8.94 -20.70 -4.79
CA ALA A 285 -9.60 -21.11 -6.02
C ALA A 285 -8.88 -22.25 -6.77
N GLY A 286 -7.95 -22.95 -6.10
CA GLY A 286 -7.13 -24.00 -6.70
C GLY A 286 -6.06 -23.45 -7.65
N ASN A 287 -5.26 -24.36 -8.24
CA ASN A 287 -4.15 -24.03 -9.13
C ASN A 287 -4.55 -23.92 -10.62
N GLY A 288 -5.85 -24.01 -10.94
CA GLY A 288 -6.36 -23.86 -12.31
C GLY A 288 -6.52 -22.41 -12.78
N CYS A 289 -6.26 -21.43 -11.92
CA CYS A 289 -6.22 -20.01 -12.30
C CYS A 289 -4.91 -19.65 -13.03
N SER A 290 -4.89 -18.50 -13.70
CA SER A 290 -3.69 -18.01 -14.43
C SER A 290 -2.56 -17.50 -13.53
N GLY A 291 -2.80 -17.42 -12.23
CA GLY A 291 -1.87 -16.92 -11.21
C GLY A 291 -2.49 -17.05 -9.83
N GLN A 292 -1.77 -16.59 -8.80
CA GLN A 292 -2.20 -16.70 -7.40
C GLN A 292 -1.90 -15.42 -6.62
N VAL A 293 -2.71 -15.16 -5.60
CA VAL A 293 -2.49 -14.12 -4.59
C VAL A 293 -2.64 -14.68 -3.18
N LEU A 294 -1.81 -14.20 -2.26
CA LEU A 294 -1.98 -14.40 -0.83
C LEU A 294 -1.74 -13.09 -0.07
N VAL A 295 -2.32 -13.00 1.12
CA VAL A 295 -1.98 -11.95 2.08
C VAL A 295 -0.56 -12.25 2.61
N GLN A 296 0.36 -11.29 2.46
CA GLN A 296 1.77 -11.51 2.80
C GLN A 296 1.97 -11.85 4.29
N ILE A 297 1.25 -11.17 5.19
CA ILE A 297 1.33 -11.43 6.63
C ILE A 297 0.93 -12.89 6.94
N ASP A 298 -0.15 -13.37 6.33
CA ASP A 298 -0.65 -14.73 6.54
C ASP A 298 0.34 -15.79 6.02
N MET A 299 0.90 -15.58 4.83
CA MET A 299 1.82 -16.54 4.22
C MET A 299 3.23 -16.51 4.83
N THR A 300 3.68 -15.38 5.37
CA THR A 300 4.98 -15.25 6.06
C THR A 300 4.93 -15.63 7.54
N GLY A 301 3.74 -15.86 8.10
CA GLY A 301 3.62 -16.23 9.51
C GLY A 301 3.87 -15.07 10.48
N ASN A 302 3.64 -13.82 10.06
CA ASN A 302 3.92 -12.65 10.88
C ASN A 302 2.71 -12.24 11.75
N PHE A 303 2.29 -13.13 12.65
CA PHE A 303 1.13 -12.92 13.52
C PHE A 303 1.20 -13.81 14.76
N PRO A 304 0.50 -13.45 15.85
CA PRO A 304 0.52 -14.24 17.08
C PRO A 304 -0.03 -15.67 16.89
N PRO A 305 0.43 -16.64 17.69
CA PRO A 305 -0.10 -17.99 17.70
C PRO A 305 -1.61 -18.00 17.96
N GLY A 306 -2.31 -18.96 17.38
CA GLY A 306 -3.77 -19.10 17.55
C GLY A 306 -4.62 -18.24 16.62
N ARG A 307 -4.00 -17.36 15.79
CA ARG A 307 -4.72 -16.68 14.71
C ARG A 307 -5.37 -17.69 13.76
N PHE A 308 -6.65 -17.48 13.47
CA PHE A 308 -7.35 -18.26 12.45
C PHE A 308 -6.77 -17.95 11.07
N LEU A 309 -6.38 -18.99 10.34
CA LEU A 309 -5.98 -18.89 8.94
C LEU A 309 -7.03 -19.56 8.05
N PRO A 310 -7.45 -18.91 6.94
CA PRO A 310 -8.27 -19.59 5.95
C PRO A 310 -7.58 -20.85 5.43
N LYS A 311 -8.35 -21.90 5.16
CA LYS A 311 -7.84 -23.21 4.71
C LYS A 311 -6.93 -23.18 3.48
N PHE A 312 -7.02 -22.12 2.68
CA PHE A 312 -6.25 -21.96 1.44
C PHE A 312 -4.88 -21.33 1.67
N VAL A 313 -4.58 -20.86 2.87
CA VAL A 313 -3.30 -20.25 3.20
C VAL A 313 -2.28 -21.36 3.49
N LYS A 314 -1.14 -21.28 2.80
CA LYS A 314 0.08 -22.00 3.17
C LYS A 314 1.04 -21.03 3.87
N LYS A 315 1.51 -21.39 5.06
CA LYS A 315 2.58 -20.69 5.78
C LYS A 315 3.94 -21.12 5.18
N TYR A 316 4.71 -20.17 4.68
CA TYR A 316 6.02 -20.35 4.04
C TYR A 316 7.20 -19.97 4.94
N ALA A 317 6.95 -19.19 6.01
CA ALA A 317 7.97 -18.76 6.98
C ALA A 317 7.34 -18.59 8.36
N ASP A 318 8.15 -18.36 9.40
CA ASP A 318 7.70 -18.04 10.77
C ASP A 318 8.31 -16.72 11.27
N VAL A 319 7.88 -15.61 10.68
CA VAL A 319 8.40 -14.28 11.05
C VAL A 319 8.08 -13.93 12.50
N TRP A 320 6.91 -14.33 13.02
CA TRP A 320 6.57 -14.10 14.42
C TRP A 320 7.56 -14.77 15.37
N GLY A 321 7.88 -16.05 15.12
CA GLY A 321 8.81 -16.82 15.95
C GLY A 321 10.19 -16.17 16.04
N GLU A 322 10.75 -15.79 14.89
CA GLU A 322 12.06 -15.11 14.83
C GLU A 322 12.03 -13.72 15.47
N ALA A 323 10.94 -12.97 15.29
CA ALA A 323 10.78 -11.65 15.90
C ALA A 323 10.72 -11.73 17.44
N ILE A 324 9.90 -12.65 17.99
CA ILE A 324 9.81 -12.84 19.43
C ILE A 324 11.16 -13.27 20.01
N LYS A 325 11.83 -14.23 19.38
CA LYS A 325 13.17 -14.68 19.81
C LYS A 325 14.16 -13.50 19.91
N GLY A 326 14.23 -12.66 18.89
CA GLY A 326 15.13 -11.49 18.89
C GLY A 326 14.77 -10.45 19.95
N ILE A 327 13.47 -10.16 20.12
CA ILE A 327 12.99 -9.19 21.11
C ILE A 327 13.22 -9.70 22.55
N GLU A 328 13.02 -11.00 22.80
CA GLU A 328 13.26 -11.61 24.10
C GLU A 328 14.75 -11.66 24.43
N GLN A 329 15.61 -12.00 23.45
CA GLN A 329 17.06 -11.94 23.64
C GLN A 329 17.52 -10.52 24.00
N TYR A 330 17.04 -9.50 23.27
CA TYR A 330 17.33 -8.10 23.60
C TYR A 330 16.90 -7.75 25.03
N ARG A 331 15.68 -8.13 25.43
CA ARG A 331 15.18 -7.94 26.80
C ARG A 331 16.11 -8.57 27.84
N ASP A 332 16.56 -9.80 27.60
CA ASP A 332 17.36 -10.56 28.56
C ASP A 332 18.81 -10.03 28.63
N GLU A 333 19.39 -9.61 27.51
CA GLU A 333 20.70 -8.97 27.46
C GLU A 333 20.71 -7.59 28.14
N VAL A 334 19.65 -6.79 27.99
CA VAL A 334 19.49 -5.52 28.72
C VAL A 334 19.36 -5.77 30.23
N LYS A 335 18.52 -6.74 30.64
CA LYS A 335 18.31 -7.07 32.05
C LYS A 335 19.57 -7.60 32.74
N SER A 336 20.37 -8.38 32.02
CA SER A 336 21.64 -8.90 32.52
C SER A 336 22.81 -7.91 32.38
N ARG A 337 22.60 -6.75 31.74
CA ARG A 337 23.64 -5.78 31.35
C ARG A 337 24.70 -6.37 30.42
N ALA A 338 24.38 -7.44 29.70
CA ALA A 338 25.21 -7.93 28.59
C ALA A 338 25.16 -6.99 27.38
N TYR A 339 24.03 -6.28 27.19
CA TYR A 339 23.89 -5.24 26.18
C TYR A 339 23.68 -3.84 26.82
N PRO A 340 24.33 -2.79 26.28
CA PRO A 340 25.38 -2.85 25.26
C PRO A 340 26.70 -3.41 25.84
N SER A 341 27.38 -4.25 25.06
CA SER A 341 28.79 -4.55 25.27
C SER A 341 29.67 -3.40 24.74
N GLU A 342 30.98 -3.42 24.99
CA GLU A 342 31.91 -2.38 24.54
C GLU A 342 31.83 -2.09 23.03
N GLU A 343 31.57 -3.11 22.20
CA GLU A 343 31.40 -2.98 20.74
C GLU A 343 30.28 -2.00 20.35
N TYR A 344 29.24 -1.89 21.17
CA TYR A 344 28.07 -1.04 20.92
C TYR A 344 28.13 0.29 21.70
N THR A 345 29.31 0.67 22.18
CA THR A 345 29.54 1.91 22.93
C THR A 345 30.54 2.83 22.25
N TYR A 346 30.62 4.07 22.73
CA TYR A 346 31.61 5.04 22.29
C TYR A 346 32.64 5.26 23.38
N ALA A 347 33.92 5.29 23.01
CA ALA A 347 35.00 5.57 23.96
C ALA A 347 35.13 7.07 24.25
N ILE A 348 35.54 7.41 25.47
CA ILE A 348 35.98 8.74 25.89
C ILE A 348 37.49 8.70 26.18
N PRO A 349 38.27 9.74 25.81
CA PRO A 349 39.66 9.86 26.26
C PRO A 349 39.73 9.86 27.79
N LYS A 350 40.76 9.22 28.35
CA LYS A 350 40.88 9.05 29.81
C LYS A 350 41.02 10.38 30.54
N GLU A 351 41.67 11.34 29.91
CA GLU A 351 41.93 12.67 30.46
C GLU A 351 40.62 13.47 30.58
N GLU A 352 39.77 13.41 29.56
CA GLU A 352 38.45 14.06 29.55
C GLU A 352 37.51 13.43 30.58
N LEU A 353 37.58 12.10 30.77
CA LEU A 353 36.83 11.41 31.81
C LEU A 353 37.27 11.84 33.22
N ALA A 354 38.57 11.89 33.48
CA ALA A 354 39.11 12.28 34.78
C ALA A 354 38.77 13.73 35.13
N GLU A 355 38.81 14.64 34.16
CA GLU A 355 38.41 16.03 34.35
C GLU A 355 36.91 16.14 34.66
N PHE A 356 36.07 15.38 33.95
CA PHE A 356 34.64 15.33 34.23
C PHE A 356 34.35 14.82 35.65
N GLU A 357 35.02 13.75 36.09
CA GLU A 357 34.89 13.21 37.44
C GLU A 357 35.23 14.26 38.50
N ARG A 358 36.35 14.97 38.33
CA ARG A 358 36.78 16.05 39.24
C ARG A 358 35.75 17.17 39.36
N ILE A 359 35.23 17.66 38.22
CA ILE A 359 34.22 18.74 38.21
C ILE A 359 32.92 18.29 38.91
N VAL A 360 32.49 17.05 38.71
CA VAL A 360 31.26 16.51 39.34
C VAL A 360 31.40 16.42 40.86
N GLU A 361 32.56 15.98 41.36
CA GLU A 361 32.84 15.90 42.80
C GLU A 361 32.85 17.29 43.46
N GLU A 362 33.58 18.25 42.88
CA GLU A 362 33.63 19.65 43.36
C GLU A 362 32.23 20.31 43.38
N GLY A 363 31.36 19.99 42.42
CA GLY A 363 29.99 20.50 42.33
C GLY A 363 29.05 19.93 43.39
N GLN A 364 29.23 18.67 43.80
CA GLN A 364 28.41 18.03 44.84
C GLN A 364 28.72 18.55 46.25
N ASP A 365 29.98 18.89 46.52
CA ASP A 365 30.39 19.46 47.80
C ASP A 365 29.87 20.89 48.01
N ASN A 366 29.69 21.65 46.94
CA ASN A 366 29.10 22.99 46.98
C ASN A 366 27.56 22.98 47.13
N GLN A 367 26.87 21.87 46.83
CA GLN A 367 25.42 21.72 47.02
C GLN A 367 25.03 21.17 48.40
N LYS A 368 26.00 20.62 49.16
CA LYS A 368 25.81 20.11 50.53
C LYS A 368 26.16 21.12 51.63
N ARG A 369 26.72 22.27 51.27
CA ARG A 369 26.92 23.44 52.14
C ARG A 369 25.80 24.44 51.95
#